data_AF-A0A095YEM9-F1
#
_entry.id   AF-A0A095YEM9-F1
#
_cell.length_a   1.000
_cell.length_b   1.000
_cell.length_c   1.000
_cell.angle_alpha   90.00
_cell.angle_beta   90.00
_cell.angle_gamma   90.00
#
_symmetry.space_group_name_H-M   'P 1'
#
loop_
_entity.id
_entity.type
_entity.pdbx_description
1 polymer ?
#
loop_
_entity_poly.entity_id
_entity_poly.type
_entity_poly.pdbx_seq_one_letter_code
_entity_poly.pdbx_strand_id
1 'polypeptide(L)'
;MIRHEVVKATNLLARELRLERGEEILYLQRLHSADSAPVAVEEMYVALRRTPGLLEGPPSARIEKHLDERCGVSLNRSLEQIEAVTATLMQERMLNLSSGAALLQIVRHQFAGDEVVVFSGTFYRPEAFPIRLDLRRQ
;
A
#
# COMPACT_ATOMS: atom_id res chain seq x y z
N MET A 1 12.80 1.87 -2.47
CA MET A 1 12.21 0.95 -1.47
C MET A 1 12.99 1.11 -0.19
N ILE A 2 12.31 1.26 0.95
CA ILE A 2 12.93 1.55 2.25
C ILE A 2 12.93 0.31 3.13
N ARG A 3 11.80 -0.39 3.23
CA ARG A 3 11.66 -1.64 3.99
C ARG A 3 11.06 -2.73 3.14
N HIS A 4 11.54 -3.94 3.37
CA HIS A 4 11.08 -5.18 2.75
C HIS A 4 11.34 -6.32 3.72
N GLU A 5 10.31 -6.88 4.32
CA GLU A 5 10.46 -7.89 5.36
C GLU A 5 9.21 -8.76 5.49
N VAL A 6 9.41 -10.02 5.90
CA VAL A 6 8.32 -10.90 6.30
C VAL A 6 8.01 -10.63 7.76
N VAL A 7 6.74 -10.32 8.05
CA VAL A 7 6.26 -10.05 9.40
C VAL A 7 5.02 -10.90 9.70
N LYS A 8 4.64 -10.93 10.98
CA LYS A 8 3.42 -11.60 11.44
C LYS A 8 2.26 -10.60 11.45
N ALA A 9 1.10 -11.01 10.92
CA ALA A 9 -0.08 -10.17 10.88
C ALA A 9 -0.54 -9.80 12.30
N THR A 10 -0.58 -8.51 12.59
CA THR A 10 -1.22 -7.96 13.80
C THR A 10 -2.74 -8.12 13.71
N ASN A 11 -3.49 -7.85 14.80
CA ASN A 11 -4.95 -7.89 14.77
C ASN A 11 -5.55 -7.02 13.64
N LEU A 12 -4.97 -5.83 13.44
CA LEU A 12 -5.40 -4.93 12.37
C LEU A 12 -5.14 -5.56 11.00
N LEU A 13 -3.89 -5.98 10.73
CA LEU A 13 -3.52 -6.50 9.42
C LEU A 13 -4.23 -7.82 9.10
N ALA A 14 -4.44 -8.68 10.10
CA ALA A 14 -5.22 -9.90 9.95
C ALA A 14 -6.67 -9.59 9.54
N ARG A 15 -7.30 -8.58 10.16
CA ARG A 15 -8.64 -8.12 9.78
C ARG A 15 -8.67 -7.55 8.36
N GLU A 16 -7.75 -6.65 8.03
CA GLU A 16 -7.72 -5.98 6.72
C GLU A 16 -7.43 -6.96 5.56
N LEU A 17 -6.54 -7.93 5.77
CA LEU A 17 -6.21 -8.97 4.78
C LEU A 17 -7.13 -10.20 4.86
N ARG A 18 -8.07 -10.27 5.82
CA ARG A 18 -8.92 -11.45 6.08
C ARG A 18 -8.10 -12.73 6.34
N LEU A 19 -7.04 -12.60 7.13
CA LEU A 19 -6.16 -13.68 7.58
C LEU A 19 -6.38 -13.96 9.06
N GLU A 20 -5.77 -15.04 9.54
CA GLU A 20 -5.62 -15.28 10.97
C GLU A 20 -4.49 -14.42 11.56
N ARG A 21 -4.65 -14.03 12.84
CA ARG A 21 -3.62 -13.32 13.58
C ARG A 21 -2.35 -14.17 13.64
N GLY A 22 -1.22 -13.57 13.27
CA GLY A 22 0.07 -14.26 13.26
C GLY A 22 0.39 -14.98 11.95
N GLU A 23 -0.48 -14.98 10.95
CA GLU A 23 -0.09 -15.41 9.61
C GLU A 23 1.02 -14.53 9.03
N GLU A 24 1.85 -15.12 8.16
CA GLU A 24 2.95 -14.39 7.54
C GLU A 24 2.44 -13.50 6.41
N ILE A 25 2.95 -12.28 6.40
CA ILE A 25 2.68 -11.28 5.37
C ILE A 25 4.00 -10.64 4.95
N LEU A 26 4.09 -10.26 3.68
CA LEU A 26 5.18 -9.43 3.21
C LEU A 26 4.83 -7.97 3.48
N TYR A 27 5.69 -7.26 4.20
CA TYR A 27 5.61 -5.81 4.38
C TYR A 27 6.60 -5.09 3.47
N LEU A 28 6.10 -4.08 2.77
CA LEU A 28 6.87 -3.20 1.89
C LEU A 28 6.61 -1.74 2.30
N GLN A 29 7.69 -0.97 2.41
CA GLN A 29 7.61 0.48 2.56
C GLN A 29 8.36 1.17 1.43
N ARG A 30 7.70 2.08 0.71
CA ARG A 30 8.28 2.80 -0.42
C ARG A 30 8.12 4.30 -0.24
N LEU A 31 9.19 5.04 -0.54
CA LEU A 31 9.15 6.49 -0.69
C LEU A 31 9.08 6.79 -2.18
N HIS A 32 8.09 7.58 -2.56
CA HIS A 32 7.92 8.10 -3.91
C HIS A 32 8.46 9.53 -3.93
N SER A 33 9.23 9.84 -4.96
CA SER A 33 9.81 11.17 -5.16
C SER A 33 9.47 11.71 -6.55
N ALA A 34 9.26 13.01 -6.64
CA ALA A 34 9.17 13.78 -7.88
C ALA A 34 10.25 14.86 -7.86
N ASP A 35 11.04 14.96 -8.93
CA ASP A 35 12.18 15.89 -9.02
C ASP A 35 13.09 15.86 -7.77
N SER A 36 13.37 14.66 -7.28
CA SER A 36 14.13 14.38 -6.05
C SER A 36 13.46 14.75 -4.71
N ALA A 37 12.31 15.42 -4.72
CA ALA A 37 11.55 15.72 -3.51
C ALA A 37 10.59 14.57 -3.13
N PRO A 38 10.51 14.15 -1.86
CA PRO A 38 9.56 13.14 -1.44
C PRO A 38 8.11 13.67 -1.55
N VAL A 39 7.25 12.87 -2.18
CA VAL A 39 5.85 13.21 -2.46
C VAL A 39 4.85 12.26 -1.82
N ALA A 40 5.23 11.01 -1.59
CA ALA A 40 4.38 10.05 -0.92
C ALA A 40 5.16 8.94 -0.24
N VAL A 41 4.57 8.34 0.79
CA VAL A 41 5.04 7.07 1.36
C VAL A 41 3.93 6.04 1.22
N GLU A 42 4.28 4.87 0.70
CA GLU A 42 3.41 3.70 0.59
C GLU A 42 3.82 2.66 1.61
N GLU A 43 2.84 2.15 2.33
CA GLU A 43 2.92 0.95 3.16
C GLU A 43 2.03 -0.12 2.55
N MET A 44 2.60 -1.27 2.23
CA MET A 44 1.92 -2.35 1.52
C MET A 44 2.16 -3.67 2.23
N TYR A 45 1.09 -4.45 2.34
CA TYR A 45 1.04 -5.72 3.03
C TYR A 45 0.46 -6.77 2.08
N VAL A 46 1.17 -7.87 1.86
CA VAL A 46 0.77 -8.93 0.93
C VAL A 46 0.58 -10.25 1.68
N ALA A 47 -0.55 -10.90 1.47
CA ALA A 47 -0.89 -12.17 2.11
C ALA A 47 -0.08 -13.33 1.53
N LEU A 48 1.00 -13.75 2.21
CA LEU A 48 1.93 -14.75 1.67
C LEU A 48 1.30 -16.12 1.44
N ARG A 49 0.33 -16.51 2.27
CA ARG A 49 -0.46 -17.74 2.10
C ARG A 49 -1.16 -17.81 0.73
N ARG A 50 -1.51 -16.65 0.15
CA ARG A 50 -2.23 -16.54 -1.13
C ARG A 50 -1.30 -16.35 -2.32
N THR A 51 0.00 -16.16 -2.08
CA THR A 51 0.97 -15.75 -3.08
C THR A 51 2.22 -16.64 -3.00
N PRO A 52 2.08 -17.96 -3.22
CA PRO A 52 3.23 -18.86 -3.26
C PRO A 52 4.21 -18.39 -4.35
N GLY A 53 5.51 -18.39 -4.04
CA GLY A 53 6.55 -17.92 -4.96
C GLY A 53 6.84 -16.41 -4.92
N LEU A 54 6.06 -15.61 -4.16
CA LEU A 54 6.27 -14.15 -4.11
C LEU A 54 7.64 -13.75 -3.56
N LEU A 55 8.16 -14.54 -2.62
CA LEU A 55 9.47 -14.32 -1.99
C LEU A 55 10.64 -14.88 -2.80
N GLU A 56 10.37 -15.56 -3.91
CA GLU A 56 11.42 -16.07 -4.77
C GLU A 56 12.04 -14.91 -5.55
N GLY A 57 13.35 -14.72 -5.44
CA GLY A 57 14.08 -13.67 -6.14
C GLY A 57 14.07 -12.31 -5.44
N PRO A 58 14.56 -11.26 -6.11
CA PRO A 58 14.71 -9.95 -5.48
C PRO A 58 13.35 -9.25 -5.29
N PRO A 59 13.26 -8.36 -4.29
CA PRO A 59 12.10 -7.50 -4.07
C PRO A 59 11.63 -6.76 -5.33
N SER A 60 10.32 -6.75 -5.57
CA SER A 60 9.75 -6.04 -6.71
C SER A 60 9.43 -4.58 -6.42
N ALA A 61 9.73 -3.73 -7.40
CA ALA A 61 9.10 -2.41 -7.49
C ALA A 61 7.64 -2.48 -8.01
N ARG A 62 7.24 -3.58 -8.68
CA ARG A 62 5.91 -3.78 -9.27
C ARG A 62 5.30 -5.06 -8.70
N ILE A 63 4.56 -4.94 -7.61
CA ILE A 63 4.08 -6.12 -6.88
C ILE A 63 3.08 -6.91 -7.73
N GLU A 64 2.21 -6.21 -8.45
CA GLU A 64 1.13 -6.77 -9.27
C GLU A 64 1.69 -7.65 -10.39
N LYS A 65 2.78 -7.19 -11.01
CA LYS A 65 3.48 -7.96 -12.05
C LYS A 65 4.07 -9.26 -11.49
N HIS A 66 4.68 -9.22 -10.30
CA HIS A 66 5.21 -10.44 -9.68
C HIS A 66 4.13 -11.40 -9.22
N LEU A 67 3.01 -10.88 -8.71
CA LEU A 67 1.86 -11.71 -8.34
C LEU A 67 1.35 -12.49 -9.56
N ASP A 68 1.22 -11.83 -10.71
CA ASP A 68 0.78 -12.48 -11.94
C ASP A 68 1.82 -13.50 -12.46
N GLU A 69 3.07 -13.07 -12.67
CA GLU A 69 4.10 -13.89 -13.31
C GLU A 69 4.64 -15.04 -12.46
N ARG A 70 4.74 -14.85 -11.13
CA ARG A 70 5.38 -15.84 -10.22
C ARG A 70 4.38 -16.62 -9.39
N CYS A 71 3.28 -15.99 -8.99
CA CYS A 71 2.29 -16.63 -8.13
C CYS A 71 1.08 -17.14 -8.92
N GLY A 72 0.92 -16.77 -10.19
CA GLY A 72 -0.30 -17.02 -10.95
C GLY A 72 -1.52 -16.29 -10.37
N VAL A 73 -1.30 -15.20 -9.64
CA VAL A 73 -2.34 -14.44 -8.94
C VAL A 73 -2.64 -13.16 -9.71
N SER A 74 -3.79 -13.14 -10.37
CA SER A 74 -4.27 -11.97 -11.10
C SER A 74 -5.23 -11.16 -10.24
N LEU A 75 -4.88 -9.90 -9.95
CA LEU A 75 -5.74 -8.97 -9.21
C LEU A 75 -6.81 -8.42 -10.14
N ASN A 76 -8.09 -8.64 -9.82
CA ASN A 76 -9.22 -8.32 -10.71
C ASN A 76 -10.18 -7.27 -10.15
N ARG A 77 -10.00 -6.84 -8.89
CA ARG A 77 -10.80 -5.79 -8.26
C ARG A 77 -9.95 -5.01 -7.27
N SER A 78 -10.21 -3.71 -7.15
CA SER A 78 -9.75 -2.90 -6.02
C SER A 78 -10.94 -2.21 -5.33
N LEU A 79 -10.83 -2.05 -4.02
CA LEU A 79 -11.65 -1.14 -3.23
C LEU A 79 -10.71 -0.06 -2.69
N GLU A 80 -11.04 1.20 -2.92
CA GLU A 80 -10.21 2.34 -2.53
C GLU A 80 -11.01 3.33 -1.69
N GLN A 81 -10.41 3.75 -0.59
CA GLN A 81 -10.93 4.76 0.32
C GLN A 81 -9.93 5.90 0.41
N ILE A 82 -10.42 7.13 0.26
CA ILE A 82 -9.61 8.34 0.24
C ILE A 82 -9.99 9.20 1.43
N GLU A 83 -9.02 9.58 2.24
CA GLU A 83 -9.22 10.33 3.48
C GLU A 83 -8.16 11.41 3.68
N ALA A 84 -8.51 12.46 4.41
CA ALA A 84 -7.53 13.40 4.94
C ALA A 84 -7.13 12.94 6.34
N VAL A 85 -5.81 12.83 6.59
CA VAL A 85 -5.26 12.40 7.87
C VAL A 85 -4.16 13.34 8.32
N THR A 86 -3.88 13.37 9.63
CA THR A 86 -2.72 14.07 10.18
C THR A 86 -1.49 13.18 10.05
N ALA A 87 -0.39 13.74 9.56
CA ALA A 87 0.88 13.05 9.46
C ALA A 87 1.35 12.58 10.86
N THR A 88 1.85 11.35 10.92
CA THR A 88 2.61 10.86 12.06
C THR A 88 4.02 11.46 12.04
N LEU A 89 4.70 11.48 13.20
CA LEU A 89 6.09 11.92 13.31
C LEU A 89 7.03 11.22 12.31
N MET A 90 6.76 9.95 11.99
CA MET A 90 7.55 9.21 11.00
C MET A 90 7.30 9.75 9.58
N GLN A 91 6.03 9.93 9.21
CA GLN A 91 5.66 10.47 7.90
C GLN A 91 6.16 11.90 7.71
N GLU A 92 6.10 12.74 8.75
CA GLU A 92 6.64 14.10 8.73
C GLU A 92 8.12 14.10 8.35
N ARG A 93 8.92 13.23 8.98
CA ARG A 93 10.35 13.09 8.69
C ARG A 93 10.61 12.54 7.29
N MET A 94 9.85 11.54 6.86
CA MET A 94 10.03 10.91 5.55
C MET A 94 9.64 11.83 4.39
N LEU A 95 8.63 12.68 4.59
CA LEU A 95 8.06 13.56 3.57
C LEU A 95 8.53 15.01 3.68
N ASN A 96 9.44 15.32 4.62
CA ASN A 96 9.92 16.67 4.92
C ASN A 96 8.79 17.67 5.21
N LEU A 97 7.88 17.30 6.12
CA LEU A 97 6.71 18.11 6.47
C LEU A 97 6.87 18.80 7.82
N SER A 98 6.10 19.87 8.01
CA SER A 98 5.89 20.48 9.33
C SER A 98 5.06 19.58 10.22
N SER A 99 5.18 19.77 11.54
CA SER A 99 4.44 18.96 12.51
C SER A 99 2.93 19.15 12.37
N GLY A 100 2.18 18.05 12.40
CA GLY A 100 0.73 18.03 12.25
C GLY A 100 0.24 18.31 10.83
N ALA A 101 1.11 18.24 9.81
CA ALA A 101 0.72 18.46 8.42
C ALA A 101 -0.38 17.48 7.99
N ALA A 102 -1.32 17.95 7.17
CA ALA A 102 -2.35 17.11 6.58
C ALA A 102 -1.76 16.30 5.41
N LEU A 103 -2.19 15.05 5.29
CA LEU A 103 -1.88 14.15 4.19
C LEU A 103 -3.16 13.65 3.56
N LEU A 104 -3.09 13.37 2.26
CA LEU A 104 -4.12 12.61 1.57
C LEU A 104 -3.76 11.13 1.66
N GLN A 105 -4.55 10.34 2.38
CA GLN A 105 -4.39 8.90 2.47
C GLN A 105 -5.29 8.20 1.45
N ILE A 106 -4.71 7.26 0.71
CA ILE A 106 -5.46 6.29 -0.09
C ILE A 106 -5.23 4.91 0.52
N VAL A 107 -6.29 4.33 1.08
CA VAL A 107 -6.30 2.95 1.55
C VAL A 107 -6.86 2.08 0.44
N ARG A 108 -6.17 0.98 0.11
CA ARG A 108 -6.54 0.08 -0.98
C ARG A 108 -6.55 -1.37 -0.51
N HIS A 109 -7.61 -2.08 -0.86
CA HIS A 109 -7.68 -3.54 -0.83
C HIS A 109 -7.73 -4.05 -2.26
N GLN A 110 -6.80 -4.92 -2.66
CA GLN A 110 -6.78 -5.53 -3.98
C GLN A 110 -7.13 -7.01 -3.86
N PHE A 111 -7.99 -7.48 -4.76
CA PHE A 111 -8.60 -8.79 -4.68
C PHE A 111 -8.22 -9.67 -5.88
N ALA A 112 -8.10 -10.97 -5.62
CA ALA A 112 -8.15 -12.02 -6.63
C ALA A 112 -9.38 -12.87 -6.35
N GLY A 113 -10.44 -12.67 -7.14
CA GLY A 113 -11.77 -13.19 -6.80
C GLY A 113 -12.31 -12.47 -5.56
N ASP A 114 -12.71 -13.22 -4.53
CA ASP A 114 -13.25 -12.67 -3.28
C ASP A 114 -12.19 -12.49 -2.17
N GLU A 115 -10.95 -12.92 -2.42
CA GLU A 115 -9.86 -12.89 -1.45
C GLU A 115 -9.03 -11.60 -1.53
N VAL A 116 -8.73 -10.98 -0.40
CA VAL A 116 -7.87 -9.79 -0.32
C VAL A 116 -6.39 -10.22 -0.40
N VAL A 117 -5.72 -9.97 -1.51
CA VAL A 117 -4.32 -10.36 -1.68
C VAL A 117 -3.37 -9.29 -1.16
N VAL A 118 -3.71 -8.03 -1.42
CA VAL A 118 -2.89 -6.86 -1.06
C VAL A 118 -3.75 -5.87 -0.28
N PHE A 119 -3.20 -5.38 0.82
CA PHE A 119 -3.70 -4.24 1.57
C PHE A 119 -2.62 -3.16 1.59
N SER A 120 -2.95 -1.93 1.25
CA SER A 120 -1.98 -0.84 1.29
C SER A 120 -2.59 0.47 1.78
N GLY A 121 -1.73 1.31 2.33
CA GLY A 121 -2.00 2.71 2.64
C GLY A 121 -0.91 3.57 2.01
N THR A 122 -1.30 4.49 1.13
CA THR A 122 -0.38 5.46 0.54
C THR A 122 -0.74 6.86 0.99
N PHE A 123 0.24 7.56 1.52
CA PHE A 123 0.10 8.88 2.11
C PHE A 123 0.80 9.90 1.23
N TYR A 124 0.02 10.77 0.59
CA TYR A 124 0.48 11.78 -0.35
C TYR A 124 0.51 13.16 0.29
N ARG A 125 1.52 13.93 -0.09
CA ARG A 125 1.47 15.40 0.03
C ARG A 125 0.33 15.91 -0.86
N PRO A 126 -0.66 16.66 -0.33
CA PRO A 126 -1.82 17.09 -1.09
C PRO A 126 -1.45 17.87 -2.37
N GLU A 127 -0.38 18.67 -2.32
CA GLU A 127 0.06 19.48 -3.46
C GLU A 127 0.62 18.63 -4.62
N ALA A 128 1.15 17.44 -4.31
CA ALA A 128 1.76 16.56 -5.30
C ALA A 128 0.75 15.62 -5.97
N PHE A 129 -0.45 15.46 -5.41
CA PHE A 129 -1.46 14.54 -5.90
C PHE A 129 -2.88 15.14 -5.87
N PRO A 130 -3.16 16.14 -6.72
CA PRO A 130 -4.50 16.73 -6.79
C PRO A 130 -5.50 15.74 -7.40
N ILE A 131 -6.60 15.46 -6.69
CA ILE A 131 -7.73 14.72 -7.25
C ILE A 131 -8.62 15.69 -8.03
N ARG A 132 -8.85 15.39 -9.31
CA ARG A 132 -9.75 16.15 -10.19
C ARG A 132 -10.86 15.24 -10.69
N LEU A 133 -12.10 15.68 -10.52
CA LEU A 133 -13.29 14.97 -10.99
C LEU A 133 -14.04 15.87 -11.97
N ASP A 134 -14.28 15.39 -13.18
CA ASP A 134 -15.14 16.04 -14.18
C ASP A 134 -16.49 15.32 -14.20
N LEU A 135 -17.51 15.95 -13.61
CA LEU A 135 -18.82 15.34 -13.38
C LEU A 135 -19.87 16.06 -14.23
N ARG A 136 -20.64 15.27 -15.00
CA ARG A 136 -21.82 15.76 -15.71
C ARG A 136 -23.06 15.50 -14.87
N ARG A 137 -23.92 16.50 -14.74
CA ARG A 137 -25.27 16.31 -14.19
C ARG A 137 -26.11 15.55 -15.21
N GLN A 138 -26.88 14.56 -14.73
CA GLN A 138 -27.98 13.94 -15.48
C GLN A 138 -29.19 14.87 -15.46
#